data_AF-A0A357THU6-F1
#
_entry.id   AF-A0A357THU6-F1
#
_cell.length_a   1.000
_cell.length_b   1.000
_cell.length_c   1.000
_cell.angle_alpha   90.00
_cell.angle_beta   90.00
_cell.angle_gamma   90.00
#
_symmetry.space_group_name_H-M   'P 1'
#
loop_
_entity.id
_entity.type
_entity.pdbx_description
1 polymer ?
#
loop_
_entity_poly.entity_id
_entity_poly.type
_entity_poly.pdbx_seq_one_letter_code
_entity_poly.pdbx_strand_id
1 'polypeptide(L)'
;KDKIVMVLRYVPEDISVDRRQELNRYAGLRYKALIARNNGAKALLIVTGPNSPNSGKLASLSFDTSMAGAGLPVISISGEMGNSLVQFYGKSLKELQTSLDKENPHAVHGLSLPGIVLNIKTHIKRIRKKDNNIVAVLPPAGQASAGSETEYVMLGAHYDHLGRGETGGFRIKGEEGMIHNGADDNASGVSTVLEMAAQLAERRQSHPQEFQRGVIFSFWSGEELGLIGSDRFAAKPTVDLKQVVAYLNFDMVGRLRENKLTLQGVGSSSVWKKLIERRNVLAGFDLTLQQDPYLPTDTTSFYPKGIPVLAWFTGSHEEYHRPADDPDTLNYEGIERVTRFASNMVRDLTKEGDRPDYVKVERSTKGGSRDAIRVYLGTIPNYASEDVKGVLLSGVRGGAPADKAGLKAGDIIVRFAGKDIENIYDYTYALNAVKVGKPVEIEVIRKGKRIKLTVTPVSQR
;
A
#
# COMPACT_ATOMS: atom_id res chain seq x y z
N LYS A 1 8.65 6.65 31.97
CA LYS A 1 9.74 7.52 31.48
C LYS A 1 11.09 7.01 31.93
N ASP A 2 12.10 7.11 31.06
CA ASP A 2 13.52 6.81 31.28
C ASP A 2 13.86 5.38 31.74
N LYS A 3 12.99 4.41 31.40
CA LYS A 3 13.15 2.98 31.73
C LYS A 3 13.16 2.11 30.48
N ILE A 4 13.70 0.91 30.61
CA ILE A 4 13.51 -0.19 29.64
C ILE A 4 12.21 -0.91 30.03
N VAL A 5 11.34 -1.16 29.06
CA VAL A 5 10.04 -1.81 29.28
C VAL A 5 10.10 -3.22 28.72
N MET A 6 9.60 -4.21 29.45
CA MET A 6 9.41 -5.57 28.96
C MET A 6 7.92 -5.84 28.78
N VAL A 7 7.54 -6.42 27.63
CA VAL A 7 6.15 -6.78 27.31
C VAL A 7 6.05 -8.22 26.83
N LEU A 8 4.93 -8.87 27.17
CA LEU A 8 4.53 -10.15 26.58
C LEU A 8 4.10 -9.94 25.12
N ARG A 9 4.31 -10.93 24.25
CA ARG A 9 3.67 -11.01 22.93
C ARG A 9 2.19 -11.39 23.06
N TYR A 10 1.45 -11.20 21.96
CA TYR A 10 0.04 -11.57 21.83
C TYR A 10 -0.88 -10.80 22.80
N VAL A 11 -2.11 -11.26 22.89
CA VAL A 11 -3.14 -10.86 23.85
C VAL A 11 -3.27 -11.96 24.92
N PRO A 12 -3.99 -11.74 26.03
CA PRO A 12 -4.30 -12.79 27.00
C PRO A 12 -4.77 -14.09 26.33
N GLU A 13 -4.29 -15.24 26.78
CA GLU A 13 -4.56 -16.51 26.10
C GLU A 13 -5.89 -17.18 26.53
N ASP A 14 -6.31 -17.02 27.78
CA ASP A 14 -7.48 -17.67 28.40
C ASP A 14 -8.70 -16.73 28.45
N ILE A 15 -9.06 -16.19 27.28
CA ILE A 15 -10.19 -15.26 27.09
C ILE A 15 -11.12 -15.76 25.98
N SER A 16 -12.37 -15.29 25.99
CA SER A 16 -13.34 -15.60 24.94
C SER A 16 -12.86 -15.14 23.55
N VAL A 17 -13.38 -15.78 22.50
CA VAL A 17 -13.06 -15.42 21.10
C VAL A 17 -13.42 -13.97 20.80
N ASP A 18 -14.58 -13.50 21.26
CA ASP A 18 -15.03 -12.12 21.08
C ASP A 18 -14.07 -11.15 21.77
N ARG A 19 -13.67 -11.45 23.02
CA ARG A 19 -12.72 -10.63 23.76
C ARG A 19 -11.36 -10.59 23.07
N ARG A 20 -10.91 -11.72 22.52
CA ARG A 20 -9.68 -11.80 21.73
C ARG A 20 -9.76 -10.92 20.48
N GLN A 21 -10.88 -10.93 19.76
CA GLN A 21 -11.11 -10.07 18.60
C GLN A 21 -11.05 -8.58 18.98
N GLU A 22 -11.62 -8.18 20.12
CA GLU A 22 -11.51 -6.81 20.62
C GLU A 22 -10.06 -6.39 20.87
N LEU A 23 -9.29 -7.27 21.53
CA LEU A 23 -7.92 -7.00 21.97
C LEU A 23 -6.88 -7.16 20.86
N ASN A 24 -7.18 -7.88 19.78
CA ASN A 24 -6.23 -8.16 18.69
C ASN A 24 -5.59 -6.89 18.10
N ARG A 25 -6.31 -5.76 18.12
CA ARG A 25 -5.78 -4.45 17.69
C ARG A 25 -4.56 -3.99 18.51
N TYR A 26 -4.40 -4.48 19.74
CA TYR A 26 -3.31 -4.15 20.67
C TYR A 26 -2.19 -5.21 20.67
N ALA A 27 -2.37 -6.33 19.97
CA ALA A 27 -1.41 -7.43 19.92
C ALA A 27 -0.13 -7.05 19.15
N GLY A 28 -0.25 -6.16 18.17
CA GLY A 28 0.82 -5.80 17.24
C GLY A 28 2.04 -5.22 17.94
N LEU A 29 3.23 -5.70 17.56
CA LEU A 29 4.50 -5.26 18.17
C LEU A 29 4.75 -3.77 17.95
N ARG A 30 4.36 -3.23 16.78
CA ARG A 30 4.39 -1.79 16.48
C ARG A 30 3.52 -0.99 17.44
N TYR A 31 2.32 -1.46 17.78
CA TYR A 31 1.47 -0.80 18.77
C TYR A 31 2.13 -0.78 20.15
N LYS A 32 2.68 -1.92 20.59
CA LYS A 32 3.36 -2.01 21.90
C LYS A 32 4.59 -1.08 21.95
N ALA A 33 5.37 -1.01 20.87
CA ALA A 33 6.48 -0.08 20.73
C ALA A 33 6.03 1.39 20.76
N LEU A 34 4.97 1.74 20.04
CA LEU A 34 4.36 3.07 20.07
C LEU A 34 3.97 3.47 21.50
N ILE A 35 3.25 2.60 22.22
CA ILE A 35 2.82 2.89 23.59
C ILE A 35 4.03 3.05 24.52
N ALA A 36 5.04 2.19 24.42
CA ALA A 36 6.26 2.31 25.21
C ALA A 36 6.99 3.64 24.94
N ARG A 37 7.16 4.00 23.65
CA ARG A 37 7.77 5.27 23.24
C ARG A 37 7.04 6.48 23.82
N ASN A 38 5.72 6.52 23.66
CA ASN A 38 4.90 7.65 24.10
C ASN A 38 4.88 7.80 25.64
N ASN A 39 5.14 6.72 26.39
CA ASN A 39 5.34 6.76 27.83
C ASN A 39 6.80 7.04 28.26
N GLY A 40 7.66 7.37 27.29
CA GLY A 40 9.06 7.74 27.47
C GLY A 40 9.96 6.56 27.79
N ALA A 41 9.69 5.36 27.27
CA ALA A 41 10.63 4.23 27.37
C ALA A 41 11.90 4.48 26.54
N LYS A 42 13.04 4.03 27.04
CA LYS A 42 14.34 4.09 26.33
C LYS A 42 14.57 2.91 25.40
N ALA A 43 13.96 1.76 25.70
CA ALA A 43 13.95 0.57 24.86
C ALA A 43 12.76 -0.33 25.22
N LEU A 44 12.39 -1.23 24.31
CA LEU A 44 11.38 -2.26 24.51
C LEU A 44 12.00 -3.66 24.39
N LEU A 45 11.75 -4.50 25.38
CA LEU A 45 12.01 -5.93 25.35
C LEU A 45 10.69 -6.67 25.08
N ILE A 46 10.71 -7.57 24.12
CA ILE A 46 9.57 -8.41 23.75
C ILE A 46 9.90 -9.83 24.18
N VAL A 47 9.01 -10.47 24.94
CA VAL A 47 9.14 -11.87 25.34
C VAL A 47 7.91 -12.66 24.89
N THR A 48 8.13 -13.83 24.29
CA THR A 48 7.06 -14.79 24.03
C THR A 48 6.78 -15.56 25.31
N GLY A 49 5.61 -15.34 25.92
CA GLY A 49 5.28 -15.85 27.23
C GLY A 49 5.18 -17.39 27.29
N PRO A 50 5.35 -18.00 28.48
CA PRO A 50 5.25 -19.44 28.67
C PRO A 50 3.95 -20.10 28.18
N ASN A 51 2.82 -19.39 28.24
CA ASN A 51 1.51 -19.88 27.82
C ASN A 51 1.17 -19.54 26.36
N SER A 52 2.02 -18.77 25.68
CA SER A 52 1.75 -18.31 24.31
C SER A 52 2.17 -19.33 23.25
N PRO A 53 1.62 -19.21 22.01
CA PRO A 53 2.16 -19.92 20.86
C PRO A 53 3.66 -19.64 20.68
N ASN A 54 4.44 -20.68 20.34
CA ASN A 54 5.90 -20.60 20.24
C ASN A 54 6.58 -20.15 21.55
N SER A 55 6.03 -20.58 22.68
CA SER A 55 6.51 -20.32 24.05
C SER A 55 8.03 -20.24 24.17
N GLY A 56 8.51 -19.12 24.73
CA GLY A 56 9.91 -18.85 24.99
C GLY A 56 10.80 -18.59 23.77
N LYS A 57 10.32 -18.80 22.54
CA LYS A 57 11.09 -18.54 21.31
C LYS A 57 11.17 -17.05 21.01
N LEU A 58 12.25 -16.67 20.33
CA LEU A 58 12.43 -15.32 19.80
C LEU A 58 11.37 -15.02 18.73
N ALA A 59 10.93 -13.76 18.67
CA ALA A 59 10.13 -13.28 17.56
C ALA A 59 10.98 -13.24 16.28
N SER A 60 10.49 -13.86 15.21
CA SER A 60 11.12 -13.78 13.90
C SER A 60 11.11 -12.35 13.38
N LEU A 61 12.20 -11.93 12.74
CA LEU A 61 12.22 -10.67 12.01
C LEU A 61 11.34 -10.80 10.77
N SER A 62 10.55 -9.76 10.52
CA SER A 62 9.68 -9.66 9.35
C SER A 62 9.62 -8.21 8.91
N PHE A 63 9.55 -7.99 7.61
CA PHE A 63 9.16 -6.70 7.09
C PHE A 63 7.65 -6.50 7.29
N ASP A 64 7.26 -5.35 7.83
CA ASP A 64 5.86 -5.02 8.11
C ASP A 64 5.30 -3.94 7.16
N THR A 65 5.78 -3.99 5.91
CA THR A 65 5.32 -3.19 4.75
C THR A 65 5.46 -1.67 4.87
N SER A 66 6.27 -1.17 5.81
CA SER A 66 6.78 0.19 5.70
C SER A 66 8.21 0.32 6.22
N MET A 67 8.92 1.29 5.64
CA MET A 67 10.31 1.59 5.96
C MET A 67 10.46 2.43 7.24
N ALA A 68 9.36 2.79 7.92
CA ALA A 68 9.41 3.63 9.10
C ALA A 68 9.98 2.90 10.33
N GLY A 69 10.76 3.61 11.14
CA GLY A 69 11.29 3.09 12.41
C GLY A 69 10.29 3.16 13.57
N ALA A 70 10.48 2.33 14.60
CA ALA A 70 9.64 2.33 15.81
C ALA A 70 9.92 3.52 16.77
N GLY A 71 11.00 4.27 16.54
CA GLY A 71 11.39 5.42 17.37
C GLY A 71 12.10 5.08 18.69
N LEU A 72 12.32 3.78 18.98
CA LEU A 72 13.17 3.30 20.07
C LEU A 72 13.76 1.91 19.71
N PRO A 73 14.87 1.49 20.34
CA PRO A 73 15.36 0.11 20.24
C PRO A 73 14.32 -0.90 20.73
N VAL A 74 14.09 -1.94 19.93
CA VAL A 74 13.17 -3.04 20.24
C VAL A 74 13.92 -4.36 20.08
N ILE A 75 13.89 -5.23 21.09
CA ILE A 75 14.62 -6.50 21.11
C ILE A 75 13.69 -7.63 21.53
N SER A 76 13.71 -8.75 20.80
CA SER A 76 13.12 -9.99 21.29
C SER A 76 14.11 -10.71 22.20
N ILE A 77 13.68 -11.12 23.39
CA ILE A 77 14.46 -11.94 24.33
C ILE A 77 13.81 -13.32 24.48
N SER A 78 14.60 -14.31 24.89
CA SER A 78 14.09 -15.66 25.17
C SER A 78 13.17 -15.66 26.40
N GLY A 79 12.31 -16.67 26.48
CA GLY A 79 11.47 -16.89 27.67
C GLY A 79 12.31 -17.10 28.92
N GLU A 80 13.44 -17.80 28.81
CA GLU A 80 14.40 -18.00 29.90
C GLU A 80 14.93 -16.67 30.44
N MET A 81 15.43 -15.80 29.57
CA MET A 81 15.93 -14.47 29.96
C MET A 81 14.81 -13.64 30.61
N GLY A 82 13.62 -13.61 30.01
CA GLY A 82 12.47 -12.88 30.56
C GLY A 82 12.05 -13.41 31.93
N ASN A 83 12.11 -14.73 32.13
CA ASN A 83 11.79 -15.37 33.41
C ASN A 83 12.87 -15.09 34.48
N SER A 84 14.16 -15.14 34.13
CA SER A 84 15.24 -14.80 35.06
C SER A 84 15.13 -13.37 35.60
N LEU A 85 14.70 -12.41 34.76
CA LEU A 85 14.51 -11.02 35.18
C LEU A 85 13.45 -10.86 36.27
N VAL A 86 12.36 -11.61 36.20
CA VAL A 86 11.26 -11.53 37.19
C VAL A 86 11.50 -12.44 38.40
N GLN A 87 12.24 -13.54 38.22
CA GLN A 87 12.63 -14.45 39.30
C GLN A 87 13.52 -13.79 40.35
N PHE A 88 14.34 -12.81 39.97
CA PHE A 88 15.11 -12.00 40.92
C PHE A 88 14.22 -11.31 41.98
N TYR A 89 12.93 -11.12 41.67
CA TYR A 89 11.93 -10.52 42.57
C TYR A 89 10.92 -11.55 43.10
N GLY A 90 11.28 -12.84 43.08
CA GLY A 90 10.43 -13.92 43.59
C GLY A 90 9.15 -14.13 42.79
N LYS A 91 9.15 -13.82 41.49
CA LYS A 91 8.02 -14.03 40.58
C LYS A 91 8.39 -15.00 39.46
N SER A 92 7.42 -15.73 38.93
CA SER A 92 7.57 -16.49 37.69
C SER A 92 6.89 -15.77 36.52
N LEU A 93 7.52 -15.80 35.34
CA LEU A 93 6.89 -15.27 34.13
C LEU A 93 5.61 -16.02 33.78
N LYS A 94 5.55 -17.32 34.08
CA LYS A 94 4.36 -18.16 33.88
C LYS A 94 3.21 -17.74 34.79
N GLU A 95 3.50 -17.47 36.06
CA GLU A 95 2.49 -17.01 37.03
C GLU A 95 1.93 -15.63 36.64
N LEU A 96 2.82 -14.70 36.30
CA LEU A 96 2.43 -13.35 35.84
C LEU A 96 1.58 -13.43 34.58
N GLN A 97 1.99 -14.21 33.58
CA GLN A 97 1.20 -14.40 32.37
C GLN A 97 -0.15 -15.06 32.67
N THR A 98 -0.19 -16.14 33.45
CA THR A 98 -1.44 -16.87 33.74
C THR A 98 -2.49 -15.99 34.43
N SER A 99 -2.04 -15.08 35.30
CA SER A 99 -2.91 -14.10 35.94
C SER A 99 -3.51 -13.10 34.94
N LEU A 100 -2.71 -12.66 33.95
CA LEU A 100 -3.15 -11.78 32.87
C LEU A 100 -4.04 -12.50 31.85
N ASP A 101 -3.72 -13.76 31.53
CA ASP A 101 -4.45 -14.60 30.57
C ASP A 101 -5.92 -14.76 30.97
N LYS A 102 -6.20 -14.78 32.29
CA LYS A 102 -7.54 -14.92 32.87
C LYS A 102 -8.24 -13.58 33.17
N GLU A 103 -7.64 -12.46 32.75
CA GLU A 103 -8.08 -11.10 33.10
C GLU A 103 -8.37 -10.93 34.61
N ASN A 104 -7.56 -11.55 35.48
CA ASN A 104 -7.77 -11.48 36.92
C ASN A 104 -7.70 -10.00 37.39
N PRO A 105 -8.72 -9.46 38.09
CA PRO A 105 -8.74 -8.07 38.53
C PRO A 105 -7.62 -7.72 39.53
N HIS A 106 -7.01 -8.72 40.16
CA HIS A 106 -5.86 -8.58 41.05
C HIS A 106 -4.52 -8.91 40.36
N ALA A 107 -4.52 -9.09 39.03
CA ALA A 107 -3.29 -9.34 38.29
C ALA A 107 -2.32 -8.17 38.44
N VAL A 108 -1.03 -8.51 38.52
CA VAL A 108 0.03 -7.51 38.47
C VAL A 108 0.18 -7.05 37.02
N HIS A 109 -0.49 -5.95 36.66
CA HIS A 109 -0.44 -5.38 35.31
C HIS A 109 0.89 -4.66 35.00
N GLY A 110 1.73 -4.43 36.01
CA GLY A 110 3.05 -3.86 35.86
C GLY A 110 3.92 -4.17 37.07
N LEU A 111 5.15 -4.62 36.83
CA LEU A 111 6.14 -4.95 37.86
C LEU A 111 7.36 -4.05 37.67
N SER A 112 7.73 -3.30 38.70
CA SER A 112 8.97 -2.52 38.70
C SER A 112 10.13 -3.41 39.14
N LEU A 113 11.22 -3.40 38.39
CA LEU A 113 12.43 -4.19 38.65
C LEU A 113 13.63 -3.26 38.99
N PRO A 114 13.62 -2.55 40.13
CA PRO A 114 14.66 -1.56 40.47
C PRO A 114 16.03 -2.19 40.75
N GLY A 115 17.08 -1.70 40.09
CA GLY A 115 18.45 -2.20 40.29
C GLY A 115 18.92 -3.18 39.23
N ILE A 116 18.02 -3.65 38.35
CA ILE A 116 18.43 -4.30 37.09
C ILE A 116 18.81 -3.21 36.09
N VAL A 117 20.07 -3.26 35.64
CA VAL A 117 20.60 -2.39 34.58
C VAL A 117 20.92 -3.26 33.37
N LEU A 118 20.32 -2.95 32.22
CA LEU A 118 20.60 -3.63 30.95
C LEU A 118 21.31 -2.66 30.02
N ASN A 119 22.43 -3.11 29.45
CA ASN A 119 23.09 -2.41 28.36
C ASN A 119 22.62 -3.00 27.02
N ILE A 120 21.97 -2.17 26.21
CA ILE A 120 21.39 -2.56 24.93
C ILE A 120 22.19 -1.87 23.82
N LYS A 121 22.78 -2.67 22.93
CA LYS A 121 23.48 -2.18 21.75
C LYS A 121 22.85 -2.80 20.50
N THR A 122 22.13 -1.99 19.73
CA THR A 122 21.50 -2.41 18.48
C THR A 122 22.26 -1.82 17.30
N HIS A 123 22.70 -2.66 16.37
CA HIS A 123 23.26 -2.23 15.09
C HIS A 123 22.27 -2.53 13.97
N ILE A 124 21.54 -1.51 13.52
CA ILE A 124 20.65 -1.65 12.37
C ILE A 124 21.43 -1.22 11.13
N LYS A 125 21.84 -2.20 10.31
CA LYS A 125 22.41 -1.94 8.99
C LYS A 125 21.26 -1.74 8.01
N ARG A 126 20.96 -0.49 7.67
CA ARG A 126 20.01 -0.18 6.58
C ARG A 126 20.68 -0.50 5.25
N ILE A 127 20.13 -1.46 4.53
CA ILE A 127 20.58 -1.82 3.20
C ILE A 127 19.77 -0.98 2.22
N ARG A 128 20.40 0.03 1.62
CA ARG A 128 19.82 0.78 0.50
C ARG A 128 20.35 0.18 -0.79
N LYS A 129 19.45 -0.21 -1.68
CA LYS A 129 19.78 -0.65 -3.04
C LYS A 129 19.24 0.38 -4.02
N LYS A 130 19.91 0.49 -5.17
CA LYS A 130 19.42 1.27 -6.29
C LYS A 130 18.68 0.33 -7.23
N ASP A 131 17.51 0.77 -7.66
CA ASP A 131 16.77 0.17 -8.76
C ASP A 131 16.32 1.27 -9.72
N ASN A 132 15.77 0.93 -10.89
CA ASN A 132 15.49 1.90 -11.94
C ASN A 132 14.12 1.68 -12.57
N ASN A 133 13.28 2.70 -12.59
CA ASN A 133 12.16 2.69 -13.53
C ASN A 133 12.70 2.69 -14.97
N ILE A 134 12.04 1.96 -15.85
CA ILE A 134 12.32 2.00 -17.30
C ILE A 134 11.19 2.81 -17.94
N VAL A 135 11.53 3.89 -18.64
CA VAL A 135 10.54 4.73 -19.31
C VAL A 135 10.98 4.95 -20.75
N ALA A 136 10.09 4.63 -21.70
CA ALA A 136 10.28 4.83 -23.13
C ALA A 136 9.19 5.73 -23.69
N VAL A 137 9.52 6.53 -24.71
CA VAL A 137 8.59 7.46 -25.35
C VAL A 137 8.52 7.17 -26.84
N LEU A 138 7.30 6.88 -27.32
CA LEU A 138 6.96 6.93 -28.74
C LEU A 138 6.36 8.31 -29.01
N PRO A 139 7.08 9.23 -29.69
CA PRO A 139 6.58 10.58 -29.92
C PRO A 139 5.35 10.56 -30.85
N PRO A 140 4.52 11.63 -30.86
CA PRO A 140 3.52 11.81 -31.91
C PRO A 140 4.18 11.83 -33.30
N ALA A 141 3.40 11.64 -34.36
CA ALA A 141 3.86 11.74 -35.74
C ALA A 141 3.59 13.14 -36.32
N GLY A 142 4.49 13.64 -37.18
CA GLY A 142 4.39 14.96 -37.81
C GLY A 142 5.37 16.02 -37.25
N GLN A 143 5.29 17.25 -37.78
CA GLN A 143 6.16 18.39 -37.40
C GLN A 143 5.87 18.98 -36.00
N ALA A 144 4.89 18.44 -35.27
CA ALA A 144 4.69 18.73 -33.85
C ALA A 144 5.88 18.16 -33.05
N SER A 145 6.97 18.90 -33.11
CA SER A 145 8.17 18.71 -32.32
C SER A 145 7.78 18.76 -30.84
N ALA A 146 8.42 17.91 -30.04
CA ALA A 146 8.23 17.81 -28.60
C ALA A 146 8.30 19.21 -27.96
N GLY A 147 7.13 19.78 -27.68
CA GLY A 147 6.93 21.10 -27.10
C GLY A 147 6.03 20.99 -25.88
N SER A 148 5.75 22.12 -25.22
CA SER A 148 4.90 22.16 -24.01
C SER A 148 3.46 21.67 -24.26
N GLU A 149 3.00 21.73 -25.51
CA GLU A 149 1.65 21.35 -25.93
C GLU A 149 1.53 19.89 -26.37
N THR A 150 2.63 19.13 -26.40
CA THR A 150 2.58 17.72 -26.78
C THR A 150 1.83 16.91 -25.72
N GLU A 151 0.85 16.12 -26.14
CA GLU A 151 0.09 15.22 -25.26
C GLU A 151 0.56 13.77 -25.36
N TYR A 152 0.46 13.03 -24.26
CA TYR A 152 0.87 11.62 -24.15
C TYR A 152 -0.18 10.77 -23.46
N VAL A 153 -0.38 9.56 -23.98
CA VAL A 153 -1.05 8.46 -23.27
C VAL A 153 0.04 7.64 -22.57
N MET A 154 -0.07 7.42 -21.25
CA MET A 154 0.91 6.64 -20.51
C MET A 154 0.38 5.25 -20.24
N LEU A 155 1.18 4.22 -20.54
CA LEU A 155 0.90 2.81 -20.26
C LEU A 155 1.92 2.31 -19.25
N GLY A 156 1.50 1.61 -18.21
CA GLY A 156 2.44 1.10 -17.23
C GLY A 156 2.10 -0.24 -16.62
N ALA A 157 3.16 -0.91 -16.18
CA ALA A 157 3.18 -2.13 -15.39
C ALA A 157 4.34 -2.00 -14.39
N HIS A 158 4.25 -2.56 -13.20
CA HIS A 158 5.47 -2.79 -12.42
C HIS A 158 6.22 -4.02 -12.98
N TYR A 159 7.52 -4.13 -12.69
CA TYR A 159 8.34 -5.27 -13.12
C TYR A 159 9.12 -5.91 -11.97
N ASP A 160 9.05 -5.33 -10.76
CA ASP A 160 9.58 -5.97 -9.55
C ASP A 160 8.58 -6.97 -8.99
N HIS A 161 9.08 -7.97 -8.25
CA HIS A 161 8.23 -8.89 -7.51
C HIS A 161 8.91 -9.29 -6.18
N LEU A 162 8.37 -10.28 -5.47
CA LEU A 162 8.74 -10.61 -4.08
C LEU A 162 10.08 -11.33 -3.88
N GLY A 163 10.78 -11.71 -4.96
CA GLY A 163 12.09 -12.36 -4.88
C GLY A 163 12.00 -13.71 -4.16
N ARG A 164 12.38 -13.77 -2.88
CA ARG A 164 12.30 -15.00 -2.04
C ARG A 164 11.17 -14.98 -1.00
N GLY A 165 10.19 -14.09 -1.16
CA GLY A 165 9.06 -13.95 -0.23
C GLY A 165 9.46 -13.33 1.12
N GLU A 166 10.54 -12.55 1.15
CA GLU A 166 11.00 -11.84 2.36
C GLU A 166 10.02 -10.73 2.79
N THR A 167 9.26 -10.22 1.82
CA THR A 167 8.22 -9.18 1.91
C THR A 167 6.98 -9.63 1.14
N GLY A 168 5.78 -9.15 1.50
CA GLY A 168 4.55 -9.29 0.70
C GLY A 168 3.92 -10.70 0.58
N GLY A 169 4.71 -11.76 0.71
CA GLY A 169 4.30 -13.15 0.51
C GLY A 169 3.46 -13.74 1.65
N PHE A 170 2.55 -14.64 1.30
CA PHE A 170 1.88 -15.47 2.31
C PHE A 170 2.92 -16.42 2.92
N ARG A 171 3.11 -16.35 4.24
CA ARG A 171 4.03 -17.25 4.96
C ARG A 171 3.40 -18.64 5.12
N ILE A 172 3.31 -19.35 4.00
CA ILE A 172 2.83 -20.73 3.95
C ILE A 172 3.99 -21.64 4.29
N LYS A 173 3.73 -22.57 5.20
CA LYS A 173 4.71 -23.56 5.64
C LYS A 173 5.11 -24.45 4.46
N GLY A 174 6.41 -24.57 4.20
CA GLY A 174 6.96 -25.33 3.08
C GLY A 174 7.37 -24.46 1.89
N GLU A 175 7.00 -23.18 1.88
CA GLU A 175 7.35 -22.23 0.80
C GLU A 175 8.46 -21.24 1.22
N GLU A 176 9.05 -21.43 2.40
CA GLU A 176 10.02 -20.48 2.95
C GLU A 176 11.29 -20.38 2.08
N GLY A 177 11.61 -19.17 1.64
CA GLY A 177 12.82 -18.87 0.87
C GLY A 177 12.78 -19.31 -0.60
N MET A 178 11.65 -19.87 -1.06
CA MET A 178 11.40 -20.17 -2.46
C MET A 178 11.27 -18.90 -3.29
N ILE A 179 11.66 -18.98 -4.56
CA ILE A 179 11.55 -17.87 -5.51
C ILE A 179 10.09 -17.63 -5.84
N HIS A 180 9.65 -16.38 -5.81
CA HIS A 180 8.37 -15.91 -6.30
C HIS A 180 8.61 -15.34 -7.69
N ASN A 181 8.13 -16.05 -8.71
CA ASN A 181 8.42 -15.70 -10.12
C ASN A 181 7.57 -14.55 -10.62
N GLY A 182 6.35 -14.39 -10.11
CA GLY A 182 5.46 -13.28 -10.45
C GLY A 182 4.96 -13.34 -11.88
N ALA A 183 4.51 -14.53 -12.31
CA ALA A 183 4.05 -14.74 -13.67
C ALA A 183 2.80 -13.90 -14.00
N ASP A 184 1.80 -13.89 -13.13
CA ASP A 184 0.62 -13.02 -13.30
C ASP A 184 0.89 -11.65 -12.70
N ASP A 185 1.34 -11.61 -11.45
CA ASP A 185 1.76 -10.42 -10.71
C ASP A 185 3.28 -10.32 -10.77
N ASN A 186 3.88 -9.78 -11.84
CA ASN A 186 3.32 -8.82 -12.80
C ASN A 186 3.74 -9.07 -14.25
N ALA A 187 4.42 -10.19 -14.54
CA ALA A 187 5.05 -10.42 -15.83
C ALA A 187 4.01 -10.44 -16.97
N SER A 188 2.77 -10.80 -16.67
CA SER A 188 1.63 -10.70 -17.60
C SER A 188 1.34 -9.25 -18.03
N GLY A 189 1.41 -8.29 -17.11
CA GLY A 189 1.27 -6.86 -17.38
C GLY A 189 2.46 -6.30 -18.16
N VAL A 190 3.69 -6.66 -17.75
CA VAL A 190 4.92 -6.27 -18.44
C VAL A 190 4.90 -6.73 -19.91
N SER A 191 4.58 -7.99 -20.16
CA SER A 191 4.49 -8.55 -21.51
C SER A 191 3.41 -7.88 -22.35
N THR A 192 2.26 -7.56 -21.75
CA THR A 192 1.17 -6.80 -22.39
C THR A 192 1.64 -5.41 -22.85
N VAL A 193 2.35 -4.67 -22.00
CA VAL A 193 2.86 -3.32 -22.34
C VAL A 193 3.95 -3.38 -23.41
N LEU A 194 4.85 -4.38 -23.34
CA LEU A 194 5.89 -4.58 -24.36
C LEU A 194 5.30 -4.92 -25.73
N GLU A 195 4.30 -5.81 -25.78
CA GLU A 195 3.61 -6.17 -27.02
C GLU A 195 2.87 -4.96 -27.61
N MET A 196 2.17 -4.18 -26.79
CA MET A 196 1.57 -2.92 -27.26
C MET A 196 2.63 -1.93 -27.77
N ALA A 197 3.81 -1.86 -27.14
CA ALA A 197 4.88 -0.99 -27.61
C ALA A 197 5.34 -1.35 -29.03
N ALA A 198 5.53 -2.65 -29.30
CA ALA A 198 5.87 -3.14 -30.63
C ALA A 198 4.77 -2.82 -31.65
N GLN A 199 3.51 -3.16 -31.34
CA GLN A 199 2.36 -2.91 -32.23
C GLN A 199 2.16 -1.42 -32.53
N LEU A 200 2.26 -0.55 -31.52
CA LEU A 200 2.08 0.89 -31.68
C LEU A 200 3.23 1.52 -32.47
N ALA A 201 4.47 1.05 -32.28
CA ALA A 201 5.61 1.53 -33.05
C ALA A 201 5.48 1.20 -34.54
N GLU A 202 5.09 -0.03 -34.89
CA GLU A 202 4.84 -0.44 -36.28
C GLU A 202 3.64 0.31 -36.88
N ARG A 203 2.55 0.43 -36.11
CA ARG A 203 1.36 1.16 -36.54
C ARG A 203 1.66 2.64 -36.78
N ARG A 204 2.51 3.27 -35.98
CA ARG A 204 2.93 4.66 -36.18
C ARG A 204 3.71 4.85 -37.47
N GLN A 205 4.57 3.89 -37.84
CA GLN A 205 5.32 3.96 -39.10
C GLN A 205 4.39 3.84 -40.31
N SER A 206 3.43 2.90 -40.25
CA SER A 206 2.52 2.64 -41.37
C SER A 206 1.34 3.63 -41.45
N HIS A 207 0.91 4.20 -40.32
CA HIS A 207 -0.27 5.07 -40.20
C HIS A 207 0.02 6.28 -39.29
N PRO A 208 0.99 7.14 -39.65
CA PRO A 208 1.42 8.25 -38.80
C PRO A 208 0.27 9.20 -38.39
N GLN A 209 -0.72 9.41 -39.26
CA GLN A 209 -1.90 10.22 -38.97
C GLN A 209 -2.74 9.74 -37.76
N GLU A 210 -2.57 8.50 -37.29
CA GLU A 210 -3.25 7.98 -36.09
C GLU A 210 -2.56 8.38 -34.76
N PHE A 211 -1.40 9.02 -34.82
CA PHE A 211 -0.54 9.31 -33.66
C PHE A 211 -0.36 10.82 -33.46
N GLN A 212 -1.45 11.51 -33.14
CA GLN A 212 -1.39 12.92 -32.77
C GLN A 212 -0.93 13.15 -31.34
N ARG A 213 -1.19 12.18 -30.45
CA ARG A 213 -0.57 12.08 -29.13
C ARG A 213 0.56 11.06 -29.16
N GLY A 214 1.61 11.30 -28.37
CA GLY A 214 2.64 10.30 -28.11
C GLY A 214 2.15 9.23 -27.14
N VAL A 215 2.98 8.20 -26.95
CA VAL A 215 2.77 7.15 -25.95
C VAL A 215 3.99 7.06 -25.05
N ILE A 216 3.78 7.03 -23.75
CA ILE A 216 4.81 6.75 -22.76
C ILE A 216 4.60 5.32 -22.28
N PHE A 217 5.64 4.50 -22.34
CA PHE A 217 5.68 3.16 -21.75
C PHE A 217 6.51 3.22 -20.49
N SER A 218 5.97 2.75 -19.38
CA SER A 218 6.62 2.82 -18.08
C SER A 218 6.61 1.48 -17.37
N PHE A 219 7.78 1.04 -16.93
CA PHE A 219 7.96 -0.14 -16.10
C PHE A 219 8.46 0.29 -14.72
N TRP A 220 7.64 0.09 -13.70
CA TRP A 220 7.87 0.56 -12.33
C TRP A 220 8.61 -0.47 -11.49
N SER A 221 9.51 0.02 -10.62
CA SER A 221 10.21 -0.80 -9.63
C SER A 221 9.74 -0.44 -8.21
N GLY A 222 9.74 -1.42 -7.32
CA GLY A 222 9.38 -1.26 -5.91
C GLY A 222 7.89 -1.02 -5.69
N GLU A 223 7.02 -1.52 -6.57
CA GLU A 223 5.56 -1.50 -6.38
C GLU A 223 5.20 -2.28 -5.11
N GLU A 224 5.77 -3.48 -4.98
CA GLU A 224 5.52 -4.45 -3.89
C GLU A 224 5.99 -3.95 -2.52
N LEU A 225 6.85 -2.94 -2.54
CA LEU A 225 7.38 -2.25 -1.37
C LEU A 225 6.63 -0.95 -1.06
N GLY A 226 5.56 -0.65 -1.80
CA GLY A 226 4.70 0.51 -1.63
C GLY A 226 4.87 1.57 -2.71
N LEU A 227 4.77 1.19 -3.99
CA LEU A 227 4.72 2.09 -5.16
C LEU A 227 5.95 2.99 -5.33
N ILE A 228 7.12 2.56 -4.87
CA ILE A 228 8.32 3.41 -4.74
C ILE A 228 8.70 4.06 -6.09
N GLY A 229 8.69 3.27 -7.16
CA GLY A 229 9.07 3.69 -8.50
C GLY A 229 8.11 4.71 -9.10
N SER A 230 6.82 4.39 -9.15
CA SER A 230 5.81 5.28 -9.72
C SER A 230 5.64 6.56 -8.90
N ASP A 231 5.68 6.50 -7.56
CA ASP A 231 5.66 7.69 -6.70
C ASP A 231 6.88 8.58 -6.98
N ARG A 232 8.07 7.99 -7.11
CA ARG A 232 9.30 8.73 -7.40
C ARG A 232 9.21 9.45 -8.74
N PHE A 233 8.73 8.77 -9.78
CA PHE A 233 8.52 9.35 -11.09
C PHE A 233 7.49 10.47 -11.03
N ALA A 234 6.32 10.22 -10.43
CA ALA A 234 5.26 11.23 -10.37
C ALA A 234 5.65 12.46 -9.52
N ALA A 235 6.58 12.32 -8.57
CA ALA A 235 7.15 13.44 -7.81
C ALA A 235 8.21 14.25 -8.58
N LYS A 236 8.99 13.61 -9.45
CA LYS A 236 10.00 14.26 -10.29
C LYS A 236 9.99 13.64 -11.70
N PRO A 237 8.98 13.99 -12.51
CA PRO A 237 8.74 13.30 -13.77
C PRO A 237 9.72 13.78 -14.83
N THR A 238 10.05 12.92 -15.80
CA THR A 238 10.89 13.30 -16.96
C THR A 238 10.08 13.95 -18.08
N VAL A 239 8.75 13.79 -18.07
CA VAL A 239 7.77 14.48 -18.91
C VAL A 239 6.83 15.27 -17.99
N ASP A 240 6.44 16.50 -18.33
CA ASP A 240 5.50 17.23 -17.47
C ASP A 240 4.17 16.45 -17.39
N LEU A 241 3.73 16.14 -16.17
CA LEU A 241 2.48 15.39 -15.95
C LEU A 241 1.25 16.08 -16.54
N LYS A 242 1.30 17.40 -16.79
CA LYS A 242 0.23 18.12 -17.52
C LYS A 242 0.04 17.64 -18.96
N GLN A 243 1.10 17.07 -19.54
CA GLN A 243 1.10 16.51 -20.89
C GLN A 243 0.50 15.09 -20.92
N VAL A 244 0.34 14.43 -19.77
CA VAL A 244 -0.21 13.07 -19.69
C VAL A 244 -1.73 13.15 -19.62
N VAL A 245 -2.40 12.69 -20.69
CA VAL A 245 -3.88 12.76 -20.79
C VAL A 245 -4.58 11.63 -20.07
N ALA A 246 -3.91 10.49 -19.90
CA ALA A 246 -4.39 9.34 -19.14
C ALA A 246 -3.24 8.40 -18.78
N TYR A 247 -3.40 7.65 -17.68
CA TYR A 247 -2.52 6.55 -17.29
C TYR A 247 -3.29 5.22 -17.30
N LEU A 248 -2.85 4.29 -18.13
CA LEU A 248 -3.43 2.96 -18.27
C LEU A 248 -2.53 1.93 -17.60
N ASN A 249 -3.06 1.19 -16.63
CA ASN A 249 -2.28 0.27 -15.80
C ASN A 249 -2.56 -1.19 -16.14
N PHE A 250 -1.50 -1.98 -16.26
CA PHE A 250 -1.50 -3.40 -16.55
C PHE A 250 -0.64 -4.09 -15.50
N ASP A 251 -1.32 -4.77 -14.58
CA ASP A 251 -0.68 -5.41 -13.44
C ASP A 251 -0.91 -6.92 -13.62
N MET A 252 -1.97 -7.47 -13.02
CA MET A 252 -2.41 -8.86 -13.20
C MET A 252 -3.43 -9.04 -14.34
N VAL A 253 -2.95 -9.41 -15.53
CA VAL A 253 -3.78 -9.63 -16.74
C VAL A 253 -3.68 -11.03 -17.35
N GLY A 254 -2.99 -11.94 -16.66
CA GLY A 254 -2.65 -13.28 -17.11
C GLY A 254 -3.60 -14.40 -16.70
N ARG A 255 -4.54 -14.15 -15.79
CA ARG A 255 -5.43 -15.19 -15.23
C ARG A 255 -6.90 -15.05 -15.63
N LEU A 256 -7.12 -14.63 -16.89
CA LEU A 256 -8.46 -14.52 -17.47
C LEU A 256 -9.23 -15.84 -17.34
N ARG A 257 -10.36 -15.81 -16.63
CA ARG A 257 -11.23 -16.96 -16.37
C ARG A 257 -12.68 -16.60 -16.70
N GLU A 258 -13.40 -17.57 -17.26
CA GLU A 258 -14.82 -17.41 -17.60
C GLU A 258 -15.11 -16.17 -18.46
N ASN A 259 -14.14 -15.75 -19.29
CA ASN A 259 -14.23 -14.55 -20.13
C ASN A 259 -14.46 -13.22 -19.34
N LYS A 260 -14.27 -13.23 -18.02
CA LYS A 260 -14.47 -12.07 -17.14
C LYS A 260 -13.25 -11.18 -17.10
N LEU A 261 -13.42 -9.92 -17.47
CA LEU A 261 -12.38 -8.90 -17.38
C LEU A 261 -12.88 -7.73 -16.53
N THR A 262 -12.09 -7.31 -15.56
CA THR A 262 -12.40 -6.14 -14.74
C THR A 262 -11.64 -4.92 -15.25
N LEU A 263 -12.36 -3.83 -15.46
CA LEU A 263 -11.77 -2.51 -15.70
C LEU A 263 -12.04 -1.62 -14.48
N GLN A 264 -10.98 -1.11 -13.87
CA GLN A 264 -11.05 -0.35 -12.63
C GLN A 264 -10.65 1.12 -12.86
N GLY A 265 -11.17 2.03 -12.04
CA GLY A 265 -10.95 3.47 -12.22
C GLY A 265 -11.82 4.10 -13.32
N VAL A 266 -12.88 3.42 -13.78
CA VAL A 266 -13.77 3.91 -14.84
C VAL A 266 -14.40 5.26 -14.49
N GLY A 267 -14.59 5.56 -13.21
CA GLY A 267 -15.14 6.86 -12.77
C GLY A 267 -14.18 8.03 -12.91
N SER A 268 -12.89 7.79 -13.18
CA SER A 268 -11.87 8.84 -13.28
C SER A 268 -12.02 9.74 -14.50
N SER A 269 -12.81 9.34 -15.50
CA SER A 269 -13.16 10.15 -16.66
C SER A 269 -14.55 9.80 -17.18
N SER A 270 -15.27 10.81 -17.69
CA SER A 270 -16.57 10.64 -18.33
C SER A 270 -16.49 9.85 -19.65
N VAL A 271 -15.32 9.79 -20.29
CA VAL A 271 -15.17 9.19 -21.63
C VAL A 271 -15.02 7.66 -21.58
N TRP A 272 -14.62 7.09 -20.44
CA TRP A 272 -14.28 5.67 -20.31
C TRP A 272 -15.42 4.75 -20.67
N LYS A 273 -16.62 4.97 -20.14
CA LYS A 273 -17.76 4.08 -20.37
C LYS A 273 -18.05 3.91 -21.87
N LYS A 274 -18.18 5.02 -22.60
CA LYS A 274 -18.47 5.01 -24.03
C LYS A 274 -17.36 4.34 -24.84
N LEU A 275 -16.10 4.62 -24.50
CA LEU A 275 -14.93 4.03 -25.17
C LEU A 275 -14.88 2.51 -24.98
N ILE A 276 -15.07 2.07 -23.73
CA ILE A 276 -15.08 0.67 -23.32
C ILE A 276 -16.19 -0.08 -24.05
N GLU A 277 -17.43 0.41 -23.96
CA GLU A 277 -18.60 -0.21 -24.59
C GLU A 277 -18.39 -0.38 -26.10
N ARG A 278 -17.93 0.69 -26.78
CA ARG A 278 -17.65 0.66 -28.23
C ARG A 278 -16.63 -0.41 -28.60
N ARG A 279 -15.53 -0.52 -27.85
CA ARG A 279 -14.47 -1.49 -28.15
C ARG A 279 -14.82 -2.91 -27.72
N ASN A 280 -15.65 -3.07 -26.71
CA ASN A 280 -16.05 -4.37 -26.22
C ASN A 280 -17.02 -5.11 -27.16
N VAL A 281 -17.73 -4.40 -28.05
CA VAL A 281 -18.61 -5.02 -29.07
C VAL A 281 -17.85 -6.09 -29.87
N LEU A 282 -16.58 -5.82 -30.23
CA LEU A 282 -15.75 -6.75 -30.98
C LEU A 282 -14.91 -7.66 -30.08
N ALA A 283 -14.52 -7.19 -28.89
CA ALA A 283 -13.66 -7.97 -27.97
C ALA A 283 -14.43 -9.07 -27.22
N GLY A 284 -15.72 -8.83 -26.96
CA GLY A 284 -16.65 -9.81 -26.40
C GLY A 284 -16.34 -10.23 -24.97
N PHE A 285 -15.78 -9.36 -24.13
CA PHE A 285 -15.53 -9.68 -22.72
C PHE A 285 -16.79 -9.49 -21.87
N ASP A 286 -16.91 -10.32 -20.83
CA ASP A 286 -17.86 -10.13 -19.74
C ASP A 286 -17.27 -9.10 -18.75
N LEU A 287 -17.55 -7.83 -19.01
CA LEU A 287 -16.90 -6.72 -18.32
C LEU A 287 -17.51 -6.43 -16.95
N THR A 288 -16.64 -6.36 -15.93
CA THR A 288 -16.94 -5.73 -14.65
C THR A 288 -16.33 -4.33 -14.61
N LEU A 289 -17.16 -3.29 -14.61
CA LEU A 289 -16.71 -1.89 -14.60
C LEU A 289 -16.73 -1.32 -13.17
N GLN A 290 -15.55 -1.18 -12.57
CA GLN A 290 -15.40 -0.59 -11.24
C GLN A 290 -15.13 0.91 -11.36
N GLN A 291 -15.95 1.70 -10.67
CA GLN A 291 -15.88 3.17 -10.74
C GLN A 291 -14.72 3.74 -9.93
N ASP A 292 -14.29 3.06 -8.86
CA ASP A 292 -13.31 3.58 -7.91
C ASP A 292 -11.90 3.66 -8.55
N PRO A 293 -11.27 4.85 -8.63
CA PRO A 293 -9.92 5.01 -9.15
C PRO A 293 -8.82 4.99 -8.07
N TYR A 294 -9.19 4.92 -6.78
CA TYR A 294 -8.22 4.83 -5.69
C TYR A 294 -7.79 3.36 -5.47
N LEU A 295 -6.98 2.84 -6.40
CA LEU A 295 -6.57 1.44 -6.45
C LEU A 295 -5.21 1.22 -5.78
N PRO A 296 -4.97 0.09 -5.11
CA PRO A 296 -3.70 -0.21 -4.45
C PRO A 296 -2.63 -0.70 -5.44
N THR A 297 -2.38 0.07 -6.50
CA THR A 297 -1.37 -0.17 -7.56
C THR A 297 -0.87 1.19 -8.04
N ASP A 298 0.06 1.22 -9.00
CA ASP A 298 0.76 2.43 -9.48
C ASP A 298 -0.16 3.58 -9.93
N THR A 299 -1.42 3.30 -10.28
CA THR A 299 -2.45 4.33 -10.53
C THR A 299 -2.59 5.34 -9.39
N THR A 300 -2.34 4.93 -8.14
CA THR A 300 -2.39 5.81 -6.95
C THR A 300 -1.35 6.92 -7.00
N SER A 301 -0.24 6.73 -7.73
CA SER A 301 0.80 7.74 -7.90
C SER A 301 0.37 8.87 -8.85
N PHE A 302 -0.59 8.61 -9.75
CA PHE A 302 -1.00 9.51 -10.83
C PHE A 302 -2.39 10.12 -10.63
N TYR A 303 -3.38 9.34 -10.21
CA TYR A 303 -4.77 9.82 -10.11
C TYR A 303 -4.93 11.04 -9.17
N PRO A 304 -4.33 11.07 -7.96
CA PRO A 304 -4.40 12.26 -7.09
C PRO A 304 -3.73 13.51 -7.67
N LYS A 305 -2.92 13.37 -8.74
CA LYS A 305 -2.27 14.47 -9.45
C LYS A 305 -3.09 15.00 -10.63
N GLY A 306 -4.34 14.56 -10.78
CA GLY A 306 -5.25 15.07 -11.80
C GLY A 306 -5.19 14.31 -13.12
N ILE A 307 -4.60 13.11 -13.16
CA ILE A 307 -4.51 12.27 -14.36
C ILE A 307 -5.63 11.22 -14.31
N PRO A 308 -6.50 11.12 -15.33
CA PRO A 308 -7.46 10.03 -15.46
C PRO A 308 -6.75 8.66 -15.54
N VAL A 309 -7.31 7.64 -14.90
CA VAL A 309 -6.71 6.31 -14.82
C VAL A 309 -7.68 5.21 -15.26
N LEU A 310 -7.15 4.15 -15.84
CA LEU A 310 -7.92 2.92 -16.10
C LEU A 310 -6.99 1.72 -15.92
N ALA A 311 -7.40 0.74 -15.13
CA ALA A 311 -6.60 -0.46 -14.87
C ALA A 311 -7.30 -1.73 -15.38
N TRP A 312 -6.54 -2.62 -15.99
CA TRP A 312 -6.99 -3.94 -16.41
C TRP A 312 -6.65 -4.96 -15.34
N PHE A 313 -7.62 -5.79 -14.97
CA PHE A 313 -7.47 -6.78 -13.93
C PHE A 313 -8.26 -8.06 -14.25
N THR A 314 -7.60 -9.21 -14.15
CA THR A 314 -8.23 -10.53 -14.39
C THR A 314 -8.67 -11.26 -13.11
N GLY A 315 -8.50 -10.62 -11.94
CA GLY A 315 -8.94 -11.16 -10.66
C GLY A 315 -7.83 -11.89 -9.91
N SER A 316 -7.91 -11.90 -8.58
CA SER A 316 -6.97 -12.65 -7.73
C SER A 316 -7.11 -14.16 -7.91
N HIS A 317 -6.06 -14.91 -7.53
CA HIS A 317 -6.01 -16.36 -7.62
C HIS A 317 -5.24 -16.95 -6.43
N GLU A 318 -5.25 -18.28 -6.28
CA GLU A 318 -4.68 -18.97 -5.11
C GLU A 318 -3.15 -18.94 -5.07
N GLU A 319 -2.52 -18.71 -6.22
CA GLU A 319 -1.06 -18.59 -6.36
C GLU A 319 -0.56 -17.15 -6.19
N TYR A 320 -1.45 -16.16 -6.01
CA TYR A 320 -1.08 -14.76 -5.82
C TYR A 320 -0.09 -14.60 -4.66
N HIS A 321 1.02 -13.89 -4.90
CA HIS A 321 2.12 -13.71 -3.95
C HIS A 321 2.72 -15.02 -3.42
N ARG A 322 2.77 -16.08 -4.25
CA ARG A 322 3.36 -17.37 -3.90
C ARG A 322 4.40 -17.82 -4.94
N PRO A 323 5.29 -18.76 -4.57
CA PRO A 323 6.25 -19.34 -5.51
C PRO A 323 5.60 -20.00 -6.73
N ALA A 324 4.37 -20.49 -6.57
CA ALA A 324 3.62 -21.16 -7.63
C ALA A 324 2.97 -20.22 -8.65
N ASP A 325 3.14 -18.89 -8.53
CA ASP A 325 2.76 -17.96 -9.59
C ASP A 325 3.76 -18.06 -10.75
N ASP A 326 3.61 -19.15 -11.50
CA ASP A 326 4.52 -19.60 -12.54
C ASP A 326 3.93 -19.42 -13.95
N PRO A 327 4.77 -19.32 -15.00
CA PRO A 327 4.33 -19.13 -16.38
C PRO A 327 3.32 -20.16 -16.89
N ASP A 328 3.37 -21.39 -16.38
CA ASP A 328 2.46 -22.48 -16.76
C ASP A 328 1.04 -22.27 -16.23
N THR A 329 0.85 -21.35 -15.28
CA THR A 329 -0.45 -21.02 -14.72
C THR A 329 -1.21 -19.95 -15.52
N LEU A 330 -0.55 -19.33 -16.50
CA LEU A 330 -1.10 -18.23 -17.29
C LEU A 330 -2.03 -18.70 -18.41
N ASN A 331 -3.04 -17.87 -18.68
CA ASN A 331 -3.88 -17.97 -19.86
C ASN A 331 -3.33 -17.06 -20.97
N TYR A 332 -2.40 -17.56 -21.79
CA TYR A 332 -1.77 -16.79 -22.87
C TYR A 332 -2.76 -16.27 -23.92
N GLU A 333 -3.76 -17.07 -24.32
CA GLU A 333 -4.83 -16.62 -25.22
C GLU A 333 -5.62 -15.46 -24.59
N GLY A 334 -5.86 -15.52 -23.28
CA GLY A 334 -6.46 -14.45 -22.50
C GLY A 334 -5.63 -13.18 -22.51
N ILE A 335 -4.31 -13.27 -22.26
CA ILE A 335 -3.37 -12.14 -22.32
C ILE A 335 -3.41 -11.50 -23.71
N GLU A 336 -3.37 -12.30 -24.77
CA GLU A 336 -3.41 -11.81 -26.15
C GLU A 336 -4.71 -11.04 -26.42
N ARG A 337 -5.87 -11.59 -26.03
CA ARG A 337 -7.17 -10.93 -26.18
C ARG A 337 -7.23 -9.61 -25.39
N VAL A 338 -6.74 -9.61 -24.15
CA VAL A 338 -6.69 -8.40 -23.30
C VAL A 338 -5.79 -7.35 -23.93
N THR A 339 -4.59 -7.74 -24.39
CA THR A 339 -3.63 -6.87 -25.08
C THR A 339 -4.24 -6.24 -26.32
N ARG A 340 -4.92 -7.03 -27.16
CA ARG A 340 -5.59 -6.53 -28.37
C ARG A 340 -6.71 -5.53 -28.04
N PHE A 341 -7.48 -5.79 -27.00
CA PHE A 341 -8.55 -4.89 -26.56
C PHE A 341 -7.98 -3.57 -26.02
N ALA A 342 -6.95 -3.63 -25.17
CA ALA A 342 -6.25 -2.47 -24.65
C ALA A 342 -5.58 -1.66 -25.76
N SER A 343 -4.83 -2.31 -26.66
CA SER A 343 -4.17 -1.69 -27.82
C SER A 343 -5.17 -0.90 -28.68
N ASN A 344 -6.36 -1.45 -28.94
CA ASN A 344 -7.40 -0.77 -29.70
C ASN A 344 -8.00 0.45 -28.98
N MET A 345 -8.05 0.45 -27.65
CA MET A 345 -8.42 1.61 -26.84
C MET A 345 -7.31 2.67 -26.85
N VAL A 346 -6.05 2.27 -26.69
CA VAL A 346 -4.89 3.17 -26.78
C VAL A 346 -4.86 3.89 -28.12
N ARG A 347 -5.10 3.16 -29.22
CA ARG A 347 -5.19 3.73 -30.57
C ARG A 347 -6.29 4.77 -30.75
N ASP A 348 -7.38 4.70 -29.98
CA ASP A 348 -8.38 5.77 -29.98
C ASP A 348 -7.88 7.01 -29.24
N LEU A 349 -7.09 6.81 -28.18
CA LEU A 349 -6.51 7.88 -27.38
C LEU A 349 -5.32 8.55 -28.06
N THR A 350 -4.62 7.89 -28.97
CA THR A 350 -3.54 8.52 -29.76
C THR A 350 -4.04 9.42 -30.89
N LYS A 351 -5.31 9.25 -31.31
CA LYS A 351 -5.94 10.05 -32.37
C LYS A 351 -6.50 11.38 -31.84
N GLU A 352 -6.76 12.34 -32.73
CA GLU A 352 -7.65 13.46 -32.42
C GLU A 352 -9.02 12.92 -32.05
N GLY A 353 -9.52 13.29 -30.88
CA GLY A 353 -10.78 12.77 -30.36
C GLY A 353 -10.95 13.14 -28.89
N ASP A 354 -11.90 12.45 -28.24
CA ASP A 354 -12.27 12.66 -26.84
C ASP A 354 -11.04 12.57 -25.92
N ARG A 355 -10.48 13.72 -25.56
CA ARG A 355 -9.42 13.84 -24.57
C ARG A 355 -10.04 13.48 -23.20
N PRO A 356 -9.52 12.46 -22.48
CA PRO A 356 -10.06 12.11 -21.17
C PRO A 356 -10.05 13.30 -20.21
N ASP A 357 -11.20 13.60 -19.63
CA ASP A 357 -11.36 14.58 -18.57
C ASP A 357 -11.04 13.98 -17.21
N TYR A 358 -10.50 14.79 -16.30
CA TYR A 358 -10.30 14.37 -14.91
C TYR A 358 -11.58 14.57 -14.11
N VAL A 359 -12.17 13.47 -13.67
CA VAL A 359 -13.29 13.45 -12.74
C VAL A 359 -12.77 13.08 -11.35
N LYS A 360 -12.92 14.00 -10.39
CA LYS A 360 -12.64 13.72 -8.98
C LYS A 360 -13.77 12.85 -8.41
N VAL A 361 -13.50 11.56 -8.27
CA VAL A 361 -14.48 10.57 -7.83
C VAL A 361 -14.68 10.68 -6.33
N GLU A 362 -15.92 10.92 -5.94
CA GLU A 362 -16.37 10.75 -4.57
C GLU A 362 -16.64 9.27 -4.27
N ARG A 363 -16.54 8.89 -3.01
CA ARG A 363 -16.83 7.51 -2.61
C ARG A 363 -18.32 7.17 -2.81
N SER A 364 -18.61 6.10 -3.55
CA SER A 364 -19.94 5.48 -3.49
C SER A 364 -20.04 4.64 -2.20
N THR A 365 -21.15 4.78 -1.46
CA THR A 365 -21.38 4.08 -0.19
C THR A 365 -21.85 2.63 -0.38
N LYS A 366 -21.80 2.09 -1.60
CA LYS A 366 -22.38 0.79 -1.95
C LYS A 366 -21.29 -0.26 -2.20
N GLY A 367 -21.06 -1.12 -1.21
CA GLY A 367 -20.28 -2.36 -1.37
C GLY A 367 -19.20 -2.54 -0.32
N GLY A 368 -19.56 -3.13 0.81
CA GLY A 368 -18.63 -3.56 1.86
C GLY A 368 -19.25 -4.69 2.66
N SER A 369 -18.52 -5.81 2.79
CA SER A 369 -18.92 -7.00 3.57
C SER A 369 -18.97 -6.67 5.08
N ARG A 370 -19.63 -7.51 5.86
CA ARG A 370 -20.12 -7.25 7.23
C ARG A 370 -19.06 -7.17 8.35
N ASP A 371 -17.78 -6.94 8.07
CA ASP A 371 -16.73 -7.03 9.09
C ASP A 371 -16.04 -5.69 9.43
N ALA A 372 -16.11 -5.37 10.73
CA ALA A 372 -15.43 -4.31 11.49
C ALA A 372 -15.44 -2.89 10.90
N ILE A 373 -16.30 -2.02 11.48
CA ILE A 373 -16.28 -0.56 11.24
C ILE A 373 -14.86 -0.02 11.48
N ARG A 374 -14.17 0.39 10.41
CA ARG A 374 -12.87 1.08 10.50
C ARG A 374 -13.11 2.59 10.46
N VAL A 375 -12.34 3.33 11.24
CA VAL A 375 -12.38 4.80 11.19
C VAL A 375 -11.71 5.26 9.90
N TYR A 376 -12.33 6.19 9.18
CA TYR A 376 -11.90 6.60 7.86
C TYR A 376 -11.86 8.12 7.69
N LEU A 377 -10.74 8.62 7.16
CA LEU A 377 -10.56 10.01 6.76
C LEU A 377 -10.48 10.22 5.24
N GLY A 378 -10.11 9.19 4.48
CA GLY A 378 -9.83 9.31 3.05
C GLY A 378 -8.53 10.02 2.72
N THR A 379 -7.56 9.99 3.63
CA THR A 379 -6.16 10.33 3.31
C THR A 379 -5.52 9.21 2.49
N ILE A 380 -4.65 9.56 1.55
CA ILE A 380 -3.85 8.62 0.74
C ILE A 380 -2.39 8.80 1.16
N PRO A 381 -1.87 7.95 2.06
CA PRO A 381 -0.50 8.05 2.52
C PRO A 381 0.50 7.69 1.41
N ASN A 382 1.65 8.35 1.44
CA ASN A 382 2.82 7.97 0.66
C ASN A 382 3.69 7.01 1.49
N TYR A 383 3.85 5.78 1.02
CA TYR A 383 4.59 4.73 1.75
C TYR A 383 6.10 4.72 1.45
N ALA A 384 6.51 5.37 0.35
CA ALA A 384 7.90 5.46 -0.08
C ALA A 384 8.73 6.50 0.72
N SER A 385 8.10 7.28 1.59
CA SER A 385 8.76 8.37 2.34
C SER A 385 9.47 7.85 3.60
N GLU A 386 10.77 7.58 3.51
CA GLU A 386 11.58 7.08 4.64
C GLU A 386 12.04 8.17 5.63
N ASP A 387 12.33 9.37 5.12
CA ASP A 387 13.10 10.39 5.83
C ASP A 387 12.22 11.58 6.28
N VAL A 388 10.89 11.45 6.19
CA VAL A 388 9.94 12.48 6.61
C VAL A 388 9.42 12.15 7.99
N LYS A 389 9.65 13.04 8.97
CA LYS A 389 8.97 12.95 10.27
C LYS A 389 7.50 13.30 10.08
N GLY A 390 6.63 12.29 10.17
CA GLY A 390 5.19 12.41 9.93
C GLY A 390 4.70 11.47 8.83
N VAL A 391 3.54 11.78 8.25
CA VAL A 391 2.96 11.03 7.12
C VAL A 391 2.73 11.97 5.95
N LEU A 392 3.53 11.83 4.89
CA LEU A 392 3.31 12.53 3.63
C LEU A 392 2.06 11.98 2.93
N LEU A 393 1.23 12.85 2.39
CA LEU A 393 0.04 12.47 1.61
C LEU A 393 0.32 12.57 0.10
N SER A 394 0.16 11.46 -0.62
CA SER A 394 0.07 11.47 -2.08
C SER A 394 -1.24 12.14 -2.55
N GLY A 395 -2.28 12.13 -1.70
CA GLY A 395 -3.53 12.84 -1.97
C GLY A 395 -4.61 12.64 -0.91
N VAL A 396 -5.82 13.07 -1.27
CA VAL A 396 -7.05 12.87 -0.49
C VAL A 396 -8.19 12.45 -1.41
N ARG A 397 -9.06 11.59 -0.91
CA ARG A 397 -10.24 11.13 -1.65
C ARG A 397 -11.31 12.22 -1.72
N GLY A 398 -11.84 12.47 -2.92
CA GLY A 398 -12.93 13.40 -3.17
C GLY A 398 -14.11 13.19 -2.22
N GLY A 399 -14.59 14.27 -1.59
CA GLY A 399 -15.76 14.26 -0.70
C GLY A 399 -15.54 13.55 0.64
N ALA A 400 -14.37 12.96 0.88
CA ALA A 400 -14.03 12.31 2.14
C ALA A 400 -13.76 13.36 3.25
N PRO A 401 -13.75 12.96 4.53
CA PRO A 401 -13.50 13.89 5.62
C PRO A 401 -12.24 14.73 5.49
N ALA A 402 -11.13 14.13 5.04
CA ALA A 402 -9.87 14.83 4.85
C ALA A 402 -9.98 15.92 3.78
N ASP A 403 -10.66 15.63 2.66
CA ASP A 403 -10.91 16.58 1.59
C ASP A 403 -11.80 17.74 2.07
N LYS A 404 -12.89 17.42 2.78
CA LYS A 404 -13.79 18.42 3.39
C LYS A 404 -13.08 19.30 4.43
N ALA A 405 -12.12 18.73 5.15
CA ALA A 405 -11.29 19.46 6.10
C ALA A 405 -10.18 20.30 5.43
N GLY A 406 -10.00 20.19 4.11
CA GLY A 406 -9.03 20.95 3.33
C GLY A 406 -7.61 20.39 3.36
N LEU A 407 -7.43 19.11 3.70
CA LEU A 407 -6.17 18.40 3.48
C LEU A 407 -5.91 18.25 1.97
N LYS A 408 -4.63 18.22 1.58
CA LYS A 408 -4.20 18.22 0.17
C LYS A 408 -3.03 17.27 -0.04
N ALA A 409 -2.83 16.87 -1.30
CA ALA A 409 -1.58 16.24 -1.73
C ALA A 409 -0.37 17.12 -1.35
N GLY A 410 0.69 16.48 -0.84
CA GLY A 410 1.90 17.14 -0.36
C GLY A 410 1.85 17.63 1.10
N ASP A 411 0.73 17.47 1.81
CA ASP A 411 0.68 17.67 3.26
C ASP A 411 1.45 16.58 4.00
N ILE A 412 2.16 16.95 5.07
CA ILE A 412 2.80 16.01 6.00
C ILE A 412 2.05 16.07 7.33
N ILE A 413 1.32 15.01 7.69
CA ILE A 413 0.63 14.92 8.98
C ILE A 413 1.67 14.74 10.09
N VAL A 414 1.71 15.67 11.03
CA VAL A 414 2.67 15.68 12.16
C VAL A 414 1.99 15.52 13.52
N ARG A 415 0.69 15.76 13.61
CA ARG A 415 -0.10 15.56 14.83
C ARG A 415 -1.54 15.21 14.48
N PHE A 416 -2.13 14.25 15.18
CA PHE A 416 -3.52 13.84 14.98
C PHE A 416 -4.16 13.46 16.31
N ALA A 417 -5.33 14.04 16.60
CA ALA A 417 -6.09 13.82 17.84
C ALA A 417 -5.24 13.95 19.12
N GLY A 418 -4.39 14.99 19.16
CA GLY A 418 -3.51 15.27 20.30
C GLY A 418 -2.28 14.36 20.41
N LYS A 419 -2.07 13.44 19.47
CA LYS A 419 -0.91 12.55 19.41
C LYS A 419 0.06 13.02 18.34
N ASP A 420 1.35 13.02 18.67
CA ASP A 420 2.41 13.28 17.69
C ASP A 420 2.52 12.10 16.74
N ILE A 421 2.66 12.41 15.45
CA ILE A 421 2.76 11.45 14.36
C ILE A 421 4.18 11.51 13.83
N GLU A 422 4.97 10.46 14.06
CA GLU A 422 6.32 10.35 13.51
C GLU A 422 6.37 9.48 12.26
N ASN A 423 5.39 8.59 12.08
CA ASN A 423 5.30 7.66 10.97
C ASN A 423 3.86 7.19 10.68
N ILE A 424 3.70 6.35 9.65
CA ILE A 424 2.41 5.83 9.19
C ILE A 424 1.67 4.96 10.22
N TYR A 425 2.38 4.22 11.06
CA TYR A 425 1.75 3.41 12.10
C TYR A 425 1.20 4.27 13.21
N ASP A 426 1.92 5.31 13.62
CA ASP A 426 1.43 6.29 14.60
C ASP A 426 0.09 6.87 14.14
N TYR A 427 0.01 7.24 12.85
CA TYR A 427 -1.20 7.74 12.24
C TYR A 427 -2.31 6.70 12.20
N THR A 428 -2.02 5.47 11.76
CA THR A 428 -2.98 4.37 11.70
C THR A 428 -3.56 4.05 13.08
N TYR A 429 -2.71 3.99 14.11
CA TYR A 429 -3.13 3.73 15.48
C TYR A 429 -3.90 4.90 16.08
N ALA A 430 -3.50 6.14 15.79
CA ALA A 430 -4.24 7.31 16.22
C ALA A 430 -5.62 7.36 15.53
N LEU A 431 -5.71 7.03 14.25
CA LEU A 431 -6.95 6.92 13.48
C LEU A 431 -7.90 5.86 14.06
N ASN A 432 -7.39 4.68 14.40
CA ASN A 432 -8.21 3.62 15.00
C ASN A 432 -8.68 3.93 16.43
N ALA A 433 -8.11 4.95 17.08
CA ALA A 433 -8.45 5.34 18.45
C ALA A 433 -9.50 6.46 18.54
N VAL A 434 -9.77 7.19 17.45
CA VAL A 434 -10.76 8.29 17.47
C VAL A 434 -12.18 7.77 17.26
N LYS A 435 -13.16 8.53 17.75
CA LYS A 435 -14.59 8.19 17.60
C LYS A 435 -15.12 8.75 16.29
N VAL A 436 -15.84 7.92 15.55
CA VAL A 436 -16.61 8.34 14.36
C VAL A 436 -17.59 9.45 14.73
N GLY A 437 -17.73 10.44 13.85
CA GLY A 437 -18.65 11.57 13.98
C GLY A 437 -18.19 12.66 14.94
N LYS A 438 -17.08 12.47 15.67
CA LYS A 438 -16.52 13.49 16.56
C LYS A 438 -15.41 14.26 15.84
N PRO A 439 -15.52 15.60 15.71
CA PRO A 439 -14.42 16.41 15.18
C PRO A 439 -13.15 16.19 15.99
N VAL A 440 -12.04 15.99 15.29
CA VAL A 440 -10.70 15.86 15.86
C VAL A 440 -9.74 16.79 15.15
N GLU A 441 -8.78 17.27 15.90
CA GLU A 441 -7.73 18.14 15.39
C GLU A 441 -6.67 17.34 14.63
N ILE A 442 -6.23 17.89 13.51
CA ILE A 442 -5.13 17.38 12.70
C ILE A 442 -4.19 18.54 12.35
N GLU A 443 -2.89 18.36 12.57
CA GLU A 443 -1.87 19.34 12.19
C GLU A 443 -0.99 18.78 11.08
N VAL A 444 -0.80 19.58 10.04
CA VAL A 444 0.01 19.24 8.87
C VAL A 444 1.10 20.27 8.62
N ILE A 445 2.22 19.85 8.05
CA ILE A 445 3.19 20.76 7.43
C ILE A 445 2.86 20.85 5.94
N ARG A 446 2.57 22.07 5.47
CA ARG A 446 2.31 22.38 4.05
C ARG A 446 3.26 23.48 3.62
N LYS A 447 4.13 23.20 2.64
CA LYS A 447 5.15 24.15 2.15
C LYS A 447 5.96 24.77 3.31
N GLY A 448 6.38 23.93 4.26
CA GLY A 448 7.16 24.33 5.44
C GLY A 448 6.38 25.01 6.57
N LYS A 449 5.09 25.33 6.39
CA LYS A 449 4.26 25.96 7.43
C LYS A 449 3.38 24.94 8.14
N ARG A 450 3.27 25.05 9.47
CA ARG A 450 2.34 24.24 10.26
C ARG A 450 0.94 24.80 10.15
N ILE A 451 -0.01 23.97 9.74
CA ILE A 451 -1.43 24.28 9.57
C ILE A 451 -2.23 23.36 10.48
N LYS A 452 -3.12 23.94 11.29
CA LYS A 452 -4.08 23.20 12.10
C LYS A 452 -5.43 23.16 11.37
N LEU A 453 -6.00 21.96 11.25
CA LEU A 453 -7.29 21.69 10.62
C LEU A 453 -8.16 20.88 11.59
N THR A 454 -9.46 20.88 11.35
CA THR A 454 -10.42 20.04 12.07
C THR A 454 -11.06 19.08 11.09
N VAL A 455 -10.98 17.78 11.40
CA VAL A 455 -11.53 16.71 10.56
C VAL A 455 -12.51 15.87 11.35
N THR A 456 -13.64 15.51 10.74
CA THR A 456 -14.67 14.68 11.38
C THR A 456 -14.61 13.26 10.79
N PRO A 457 -14.05 12.28 11.51
CA PRO A 457 -13.89 10.93 10.99
C PRO A 457 -15.23 10.27 10.74
N VAL A 458 -15.32 9.47 9.68
CA VAL A 458 -16.52 8.68 9.36
C VAL A 458 -16.23 7.20 9.54
N SER A 459 -17.28 6.39 9.69
CA SER A 459 -17.16 4.94 9.61
C SER A 459 -16.96 4.51 8.17
N GLN A 460 -15.97 3.67 7.93
CA GLN A 460 -15.89 2.83 6.74
C GLN A 460 -16.61 1.53 7.03
N ARG A 461 -17.66 1.29 6.24
CA ARG A 461 -18.24 -0.03 6.01
C ARG A 461 -17.67 -0.59 4.71
#